data_AF-A0A644U056-F1
#
_entry.id   AF-A0A644U056-F1
#
_cell.length_a   1.000
_cell.length_b   1.000
_cell.length_c   1.000
_cell.angle_alpha   90.00
_cell.angle_beta   90.00
_cell.angle_gamma   90.00
#
_symmetry.space_group_name_H-M   'P 1'
#
loop_
_entity.id
_entity.type
_entity.pdbx_description
1 polymer ?
#
loop_
_entity_poly.entity_id
_entity_poly.type
_entity_poly.pdbx_seq_one_letter_code
_entity_poly.pdbx_strand_id
1 'polypeptide(L)'
;MPKALKIILILILFIGFFEAGLLSSYTIITSEPPDVKGLIDLQINTIAELFSSENINSIVIKDPEKINVTNKVDVSENLTSLAKVDGIDLESLNFTTYSKSSEGQISVNITALAYSSPNTTSQQIVLSGTPDYIIKATAKANSTDNGIVVDLSTLKIISILKFFNQTSTDYSGSTSSNGITIG
;
A
#
# COMPACT_ATOMS: atom_id res chain seq x y z
N MET A 1 16.39 -34.19 -36.71
CA MET A 1 15.46 -34.05 -35.57
C MET A 1 14.36 -33.05 -35.94
N PRO A 2 13.07 -33.41 -35.84
CA PRO A 2 11.96 -32.54 -36.21
C PRO A 2 11.97 -31.23 -35.40
N LYS A 3 11.66 -30.09 -36.02
CA LYS A 3 11.69 -28.77 -35.37
C LYS A 3 10.76 -28.71 -34.14
N ALA A 4 9.58 -29.31 -34.24
CA ALA A 4 8.62 -29.41 -33.14
C ALA A 4 9.16 -30.23 -31.96
N LEU A 5 9.87 -31.34 -32.24
CA LEU A 5 10.45 -32.19 -31.20
C LEU A 5 11.54 -31.45 -30.41
N LYS A 6 12.33 -30.60 -31.07
CA LYS A 6 13.33 -29.75 -30.40
C LYS A 6 12.67 -28.74 -29.46
N ILE A 7 11.57 -28.11 -29.89
CA ILE A 7 10.84 -27.12 -29.09
C ILE A 7 10.23 -27.77 -27.85
N ILE A 8 9.59 -28.93 -28.00
CA ILE A 8 8.99 -29.68 -26.88
C ILE A 8 10.08 -30.11 -25.89
N LEU A 9 11.23 -30.57 -26.38
CA LEU A 9 12.32 -31.00 -25.52
C LEU A 9 12.95 -29.82 -24.76
N ILE A 10 13.06 -28.64 -25.37
CA ILE A 10 13.50 -27.40 -24.71
C ILE A 10 12.48 -26.97 -23.64
N LEU A 11 11.18 -27.09 -23.92
CA LEU A 11 10.13 -26.75 -22.96
C LEU A 11 10.19 -27.67 -21.73
N ILE A 12 10.29 -28.98 -21.92
CA ILE A 12 10.42 -29.95 -20.82
C ILE A 12 11.68 -29.68 -19.98
N LEU A 13 12.79 -29.37 -20.66
CA LEU A 13 14.04 -28.98 -20.00
C LEU A 13 13.83 -27.71 -19.16
N PHE A 14 13.16 -26.69 -19.72
CA PHE A 14 12.90 -25.44 -19.04
C PHE A 14 12.05 -25.63 -17.79
N ILE A 15 10.95 -26.40 -17.85
CA ILE A 15 10.15 -26.73 -16.66
C ILE A 15 11.02 -27.45 -15.61
N GLY A 16 11.80 -28.45 -16.01
CA GLY A 16 12.66 -29.20 -15.07
C GLY A 16 13.70 -28.32 -14.36
N PHE A 17 14.38 -27.44 -15.09
CA PHE A 17 15.35 -26.49 -14.51
C PHE A 17 14.68 -25.37 -13.72
N PHE A 18 13.49 -24.94 -14.12
CA PHE A 18 12.71 -23.92 -13.41
C PHE A 18 12.31 -24.42 -12.01
N GLU A 19 11.77 -25.63 -11.89
CA GLU A 19 11.41 -26.23 -10.60
C GLU A 19 12.64 -26.41 -9.69
N ALA A 20 13.74 -26.94 -10.24
CA ALA A 20 14.98 -27.11 -9.49
C ALA A 20 15.59 -25.77 -9.03
N GLY A 21 15.51 -24.74 -9.87
CA GLY A 21 15.96 -23.39 -9.55
C GLY A 21 15.12 -22.74 -8.44
N LEU A 22 13.79 -22.93 -8.49
CA LEU A 22 12.87 -22.42 -7.48
C LEU A 22 13.13 -23.11 -6.12
N LEU A 23 13.29 -24.44 -6.09
CA LEU A 23 13.65 -25.20 -4.88
C LEU A 23 15.02 -24.81 -4.29
N SER A 24 16.01 -24.53 -5.15
CA SER A 24 17.33 -24.05 -4.74
C SER A 24 17.26 -22.65 -4.10
N SER A 25 16.43 -21.75 -4.64
CA SER A 25 16.26 -20.41 -4.07
C SER A 25 15.62 -20.44 -2.67
N TYR A 26 14.67 -21.35 -2.43
CA TYR A 26 14.01 -21.52 -1.14
C TYR A 26 14.93 -22.11 -0.05
N THR A 27 15.85 -23.01 -0.42
CA THR A 27 16.81 -23.59 0.53
C THR A 27 17.89 -22.60 0.96
N ILE A 28 18.33 -21.70 0.07
CA ILE A 28 19.33 -20.65 0.39
C ILE A 28 18.79 -19.62 1.39
N ILE A 29 17.47 -19.36 1.40
CA ILE A 29 16.87 -18.33 2.25
C ILE A 29 16.40 -18.88 3.60
N THR A 30 16.03 -20.18 3.68
CA THR A 30 15.34 -20.73 4.87
C THR A 30 16.17 -21.69 5.71
N SER A 31 17.28 -22.24 5.20
CA SER A 31 18.12 -23.27 5.87
C SER A 31 17.34 -24.51 6.37
N GLU A 32 16.13 -24.75 5.88
CA GLU A 32 15.28 -25.87 6.25
C GLU A 32 15.07 -26.81 5.03
N PRO A 33 14.88 -28.13 5.20
CA PRO A 33 14.65 -29.05 4.09
C PRO A 33 13.39 -28.65 3.31
N PRO A 34 13.44 -28.60 1.96
CA PRO A 34 12.33 -28.07 1.17
C PRO A 34 11.10 -28.99 1.24
N ASP A 35 9.96 -28.44 1.66
CA ASP A 35 8.66 -29.14 1.61
C ASP A 35 8.12 -29.17 0.18
N VAL A 36 8.63 -30.13 -0.58
CA VAL A 36 8.24 -30.39 -1.96
C VAL A 36 6.74 -30.70 -2.13
N LYS A 37 6.06 -31.22 -1.11
CA LYS A 37 4.62 -31.53 -1.20
C LYS A 37 3.78 -30.27 -1.06
N GLY A 38 4.09 -29.43 -0.07
CA GLY A 38 3.41 -28.14 0.12
C GLY A 38 3.53 -27.22 -1.10
N LEU A 39 4.68 -27.23 -1.79
CA LEU A 39 4.90 -26.43 -2.99
C LEU A 39 4.13 -26.93 -4.22
N ILE A 40 4.02 -28.25 -4.40
CA ILE A 40 3.24 -28.84 -5.49
C ILE A 40 1.73 -28.58 -5.29
N ASP A 41 1.24 -28.72 -4.06
CA ASP A 41 -0.18 -28.50 -3.76
C ASP A 41 -0.56 -27.00 -3.91
N LEU A 42 0.33 -26.09 -3.54
CA LEU A 42 0.14 -24.65 -3.79
C LEU A 42 0.04 -24.33 -5.28
N GLN A 43 0.89 -24.94 -6.11
CA GLN A 43 0.90 -24.71 -7.55
C GLN A 43 -0.33 -25.34 -8.24
N ILE A 44 -0.77 -26.54 -7.84
CA ILE A 44 -1.96 -27.19 -8.40
C ILE A 44 -3.22 -26.37 -8.07
N ASN A 45 -3.34 -25.86 -6.84
CA ASN A 45 -4.48 -25.03 -6.45
C ASN A 45 -4.48 -23.69 -7.19
N THR A 46 -3.32 -23.05 -7.33
CA THR A 46 -3.20 -21.76 -8.06
C THR A 46 -3.54 -21.92 -9.54
N ILE A 47 -3.13 -23.02 -10.17
CA ILE A 47 -3.43 -23.31 -11.57
C ILE A 47 -4.90 -23.69 -11.75
N ALA A 48 -5.47 -24.53 -10.87
CA ALA A 48 -6.87 -24.91 -10.92
C ALA A 48 -7.82 -23.71 -10.76
N GLU A 49 -7.45 -22.73 -9.93
CA GLU A 49 -8.19 -21.47 -9.76
C GLU A 49 -8.08 -20.58 -11.01
N LEU A 50 -6.94 -20.59 -11.71
CA LEU A 50 -6.73 -19.78 -12.93
C LEU A 50 -7.50 -20.30 -14.16
N PHE A 51 -7.75 -21.61 -14.24
CA PHE A 51 -8.38 -22.27 -15.39
C PHE A 51 -9.86 -22.64 -15.18
N SER A 52 -10.43 -22.35 -14.00
CA SER A 52 -11.86 -22.45 -13.76
C SER A 52 -12.57 -21.28 -14.44
N SER A 53 -13.16 -21.55 -15.61
CA SER A 53 -13.80 -20.56 -16.50
C SER A 53 -14.96 -19.77 -15.89
N GLU A 54 -15.44 -20.17 -14.71
CA GLU A 54 -16.47 -19.49 -13.94
C GLU A 54 -15.93 -18.29 -13.12
N ASN A 55 -14.60 -18.18 -12.95
CA ASN A 55 -13.93 -17.11 -12.19
C ASN A 55 -13.06 -16.14 -13.04
N ILE A 56 -13.05 -16.23 -14.37
CA ILE A 56 -12.24 -15.30 -15.18
C ILE A 56 -12.78 -13.84 -15.09
N ASN A 57 -14.03 -13.65 -14.66
CA ASN A 57 -14.60 -12.34 -14.34
C ASN A 57 -14.26 -11.84 -12.91
N SER A 58 -13.65 -12.67 -12.04
CA SER A 58 -13.22 -12.28 -10.69
C SER A 58 -11.71 -12.02 -10.58
N ILE A 59 -10.91 -12.41 -11.58
CA ILE A 59 -9.51 -11.96 -11.77
C ILE A 59 -9.43 -10.58 -12.46
N VAL A 60 -10.57 -10.00 -12.83
CA VAL A 60 -10.62 -8.57 -13.11
C VAL A 60 -10.35 -7.86 -11.78
N ILE A 61 -9.12 -7.37 -11.60
CA ILE A 61 -8.79 -6.37 -10.59
C ILE A 61 -9.68 -5.18 -10.90
N LYS A 62 -10.85 -5.12 -10.26
CA LYS A 62 -11.76 -3.99 -10.41
C LYS A 62 -11.09 -2.82 -9.75
N ASP A 63 -10.94 -1.72 -10.46
CA ASP A 63 -10.45 -0.49 -9.85
C ASP A 63 -11.36 -0.12 -8.68
N PRO A 64 -10.78 0.30 -7.54
CA PRO A 64 -11.59 0.66 -6.39
C PRO A 64 -12.41 1.90 -6.72
N GLU A 65 -13.70 1.86 -6.38
CA GLU A 65 -14.63 2.95 -6.66
C GLU A 65 -14.45 4.05 -5.61
N LYS A 66 -14.42 5.32 -6.07
CA LYS A 66 -14.39 6.46 -5.16
C LYS A 66 -15.77 6.66 -4.55
N ILE A 67 -15.80 6.82 -3.24
CA ILE A 67 -17.04 7.05 -2.49
C ILE A 67 -16.99 8.39 -1.76
N ASN A 68 -18.16 9.02 -1.60
CA ASN A 68 -18.26 10.24 -0.81
C ASN A 68 -18.68 9.92 0.62
N VAL A 69 -17.78 10.22 1.56
CA VAL A 69 -18.01 10.07 3.00
C VAL A 69 -18.49 11.41 3.58
N THR A 70 -19.45 11.38 4.50
CA THR A 70 -20.00 12.61 5.11
C THR A 70 -19.20 13.09 6.32
N ASN A 71 -18.66 12.17 7.13
CA ASN A 71 -17.90 12.49 8.34
C ASN A 71 -16.37 12.59 8.10
N LYS A 72 -15.94 13.28 7.05
CA LYS A 72 -14.51 13.38 6.67
C LYS A 72 -13.65 14.06 7.75
N VAL A 73 -14.21 15.05 8.44
CA VAL A 73 -13.50 15.81 9.49
C VAL A 73 -13.21 14.90 10.68
N ASP A 74 -14.21 14.19 11.20
CA ASP A 74 -14.03 13.26 12.33
C ASP A 74 -13.03 12.15 12.00
N VAL A 75 -13.08 11.64 10.76
CA VAL A 75 -12.11 10.65 10.27
C VAL A 75 -10.70 11.21 10.28
N SER A 76 -10.52 12.46 9.84
CA SER A 76 -9.20 13.12 9.81
C SER A 76 -8.62 13.35 11.21
N GLU A 77 -9.44 13.73 12.19
CA GLU A 77 -8.99 13.91 13.57
C GLU A 77 -8.56 12.58 14.18
N ASN A 78 -9.35 11.52 13.94
CA ASN A 78 -9.05 10.19 14.45
C ASN A 78 -7.78 9.63 13.81
N LEU A 79 -7.62 9.79 12.49
CA LEU A 79 -6.41 9.40 11.78
C LEU A 79 -5.18 10.19 12.24
N THR A 80 -5.32 11.49 12.52
CA THR A 80 -4.23 12.33 13.03
C THR A 80 -3.69 11.78 14.35
N SER A 81 -4.60 11.45 15.27
CA SER A 81 -4.26 10.84 16.56
C SER A 81 -3.61 9.46 16.41
N LEU A 82 -4.19 8.59 15.57
CA LEU A 82 -3.69 7.23 15.35
C LEU A 82 -2.33 7.21 14.65
N ALA A 83 -2.10 8.12 13.71
CA ALA A 83 -0.85 8.20 12.94
C ALA A 83 0.25 8.99 13.66
N LYS A 84 -0.09 9.70 14.76
CA LYS A 84 0.83 10.56 15.52
C LYS A 84 1.51 11.62 14.64
N VAL A 85 0.72 12.23 13.77
CA VAL A 85 1.09 13.34 12.86
C VAL A 85 0.52 14.66 13.40
N ASP A 86 1.01 15.80 12.90
CA ASP A 86 0.49 17.12 13.31
C ASP A 86 -0.93 17.35 12.81
N GLY A 87 -1.21 16.89 11.59
CA GLY A 87 -2.50 17.02 10.96
C GLY A 87 -2.58 16.26 9.64
N ILE A 88 -3.79 16.19 9.11
CA ILE A 88 -4.11 15.58 7.82
C ILE A 88 -4.67 16.65 6.90
N ASP A 89 -4.21 16.65 5.66
CA ASP A 89 -4.78 17.48 4.61
C ASP A 89 -6.15 16.92 4.19
N LEU A 90 -7.21 17.64 4.55
CA LEU A 90 -8.59 17.28 4.26
C LEU A 90 -8.90 17.18 2.76
N GLU A 91 -8.24 17.99 1.92
CA GLU A 91 -8.47 17.96 0.47
C GLU A 91 -7.87 16.70 -0.16
N SER A 92 -6.78 16.20 0.42
CA SER A 92 -6.13 14.96 -0.01
C SER A 92 -6.85 13.68 0.44
N LEU A 93 -7.82 13.79 1.34
CA LEU A 93 -8.53 12.67 1.97
C LEU A 93 -9.43 11.95 0.95
N ASN A 94 -8.99 10.78 0.51
CA ASN A 94 -9.68 9.97 -0.48
C ASN A 94 -10.18 8.66 0.11
N PHE A 95 -11.43 8.31 -0.22
CA PHE A 95 -12.09 7.08 0.21
C PHE A 95 -12.42 6.23 -1.00
N THR A 96 -12.04 4.97 -0.94
CA THR A 96 -12.33 4.02 -2.01
C THR A 96 -12.83 2.69 -1.46
N THR A 97 -13.59 1.95 -2.25
CA THR A 97 -14.09 0.63 -1.87
C THR A 97 -14.04 -0.33 -3.06
N TYR A 98 -13.86 -1.62 -2.76
CA TYR A 98 -14.03 -2.71 -3.72
C TYR A 98 -15.39 -3.42 -3.54
N SER A 99 -16.14 -3.07 -2.49
CA SER A 99 -17.42 -3.68 -2.15
C SER A 99 -18.55 -3.01 -2.92
N LYS A 100 -19.44 -3.81 -3.52
CA LYS A 100 -20.67 -3.27 -4.12
C LYS A 100 -21.61 -2.79 -3.01
N SER A 101 -22.14 -1.57 -3.17
CA SER A 101 -22.99 -0.87 -2.21
C SER A 101 -24.41 -1.45 -2.06
N SER A 102 -24.60 -2.77 -2.15
CA SER A 102 -25.90 -3.41 -1.94
C SER A 102 -26.05 -3.77 -0.46
N GLU A 103 -26.61 -2.84 0.30
CA GLU A 103 -27.16 -2.99 1.66
C GLU A 103 -26.25 -3.67 2.69
N GLY A 104 -25.41 -2.87 3.35
CA GLY A 104 -24.65 -3.31 4.51
C GLY A 104 -23.47 -2.41 4.87
N GLN A 105 -22.71 -2.89 5.86
CA GLN A 105 -21.42 -2.32 6.27
C GLN A 105 -20.39 -2.61 5.17
N ILE A 106 -19.85 -1.56 4.53
CA ILE A 106 -18.85 -1.65 3.47
C ILE A 106 -17.45 -1.46 4.03
N SER A 107 -16.45 -2.15 3.46
CA SER A 107 -15.05 -1.89 3.77
C SER A 107 -14.54 -0.73 2.93
N VAL A 108 -13.91 0.25 3.57
CA VAL A 108 -13.38 1.44 2.91
C VAL A 108 -11.87 1.52 3.11
N ASN A 109 -11.18 1.89 2.04
CA ASN A 109 -9.78 2.24 2.05
C ASN A 109 -9.67 3.75 2.08
N ILE A 110 -8.79 4.26 2.92
CA ILE A 110 -8.59 5.68 3.15
C ILE A 110 -7.14 6.00 2.78
N THR A 111 -6.95 7.01 1.95
CA THR A 111 -5.63 7.56 1.63
C THR A 111 -5.63 9.04 1.95
N ALA A 112 -4.61 9.50 2.66
CA ALA A 112 -4.50 10.88 3.11
C ALA A 112 -3.04 11.34 3.09
N LEU A 113 -2.82 12.61 2.79
CA LEU A 113 -1.54 13.28 3.02
C LEU A 113 -1.53 13.88 4.44
N ALA A 114 -0.39 13.81 5.10
CA ALA A 114 -0.23 14.25 6.48
C ALA A 114 1.05 15.06 6.70
N TYR A 115 1.01 15.91 7.71
CA TYR A 115 2.09 16.81 8.11
C TYR A 115 2.92 16.22 9.24
N SER A 116 4.25 16.27 9.11
CA SER A 116 5.19 15.97 10.20
C SER A 116 4.82 16.70 11.49
N SER A 117 4.85 15.94 12.59
CA SER A 117 4.78 16.50 13.94
C SER A 117 5.86 17.55 14.14
N PRO A 118 5.57 18.68 14.82
CA PRO A 118 6.54 19.75 15.03
C PRO A 118 7.76 19.22 15.76
N ASN A 119 8.96 19.51 15.24
CA ASN A 119 10.20 19.19 15.95
C ASN A 119 10.61 20.41 16.79
N THR A 120 10.71 20.20 18.10
CA THR A 120 11.21 21.19 19.05
C THR A 120 12.67 20.93 19.34
N THR A 121 13.56 21.43 18.48
CA THR A 121 14.98 21.47 18.82
C THR A 121 15.30 22.85 19.40
N SER A 122 15.64 22.89 20.69
CA SER A 122 16.24 24.03 21.41
C SER A 122 15.70 25.42 21.01
N GLN A 123 14.46 25.72 21.44
CA GLN A 123 13.79 27.05 21.39
C GLN A 123 13.13 27.47 20.07
N GLN A 124 13.14 26.64 19.03
CA GLN A 124 12.38 26.90 17.81
C GLN A 124 11.33 25.80 17.57
N ILE A 125 10.09 26.22 17.29
CA ILE A 125 9.03 25.34 16.79
C ILE A 125 9.08 25.45 15.26
N VAL A 126 9.43 24.35 14.59
CA VAL A 126 9.36 24.27 13.12
C VAL A 126 8.06 23.57 12.74
N LEU A 127 7.15 24.31 12.10
CA LEU A 127 5.91 23.79 11.56
C LEU A 127 6.13 23.35 10.11
N SER A 128 5.60 22.18 9.75
CA SER A 128 5.65 21.72 8.35
C SER A 128 4.48 22.31 7.58
N GLY A 129 4.74 23.25 6.67
CA GLY A 129 3.71 23.82 5.78
C GLY A 129 3.32 22.90 4.61
N THR A 130 4.04 21.80 4.42
CA THR A 130 3.84 20.85 3.32
C THR A 130 3.66 19.44 3.85
N PRO A 131 2.67 18.67 3.36
CA PRO A 131 2.54 17.27 3.74
C PRO A 131 3.77 16.47 3.30
N ASP A 132 4.38 15.75 4.23
CA ASP A 132 5.56 14.93 4.00
C ASP A 132 5.31 13.44 4.32
N TYR A 133 4.06 13.07 4.59
CA TYR A 133 3.62 11.68 4.75
C TYR A 133 2.41 11.32 3.88
N ILE A 134 2.34 10.06 3.46
CA ILE A 134 1.11 9.40 3.00
C ILE A 134 0.67 8.41 4.07
N ILE A 135 -0.58 8.52 4.50
CA ILE A 135 -1.25 7.55 5.36
C ILE A 135 -2.19 6.72 4.50
N LYS A 136 -2.10 5.40 4.63
CA LYS A 136 -3.09 4.44 4.13
C LYS A 136 -3.75 3.76 5.31
N ALA A 137 -5.06 3.78 5.34
CA ALA A 137 -5.86 3.17 6.39
C ALA A 137 -7.06 2.41 5.80
N THR A 138 -7.68 1.57 6.61
CA THR A 138 -8.95 0.92 6.32
C THR A 138 -9.90 1.12 7.47
N ALA A 139 -11.18 1.20 7.17
CA ALA A 139 -12.25 1.23 8.14
C ALA A 139 -13.47 0.54 7.55
N LYS A 140 -14.46 0.30 8.40
CA LYS A 140 -15.80 -0.05 7.96
C LYS A 140 -16.65 1.21 7.89
N ALA A 141 -17.58 1.26 6.95
CA ALA A 141 -18.51 2.37 6.80
C ALA A 141 -19.93 1.86 6.63
N ASN A 142 -20.89 2.60 7.14
CA ASN A 142 -22.32 2.31 7.01
C ASN A 142 -22.92 3.22 5.95
N SER A 143 -23.63 2.62 5.00
CA SER A 143 -24.46 3.38 4.07
C SER A 143 -25.74 3.81 4.79
N THR A 144 -25.97 5.11 4.88
CA THR A 144 -27.20 5.70 5.46
C THR A 144 -27.94 6.50 4.39
N ASP A 145 -29.19 6.86 4.64
CA ASP A 145 -29.99 7.69 3.72
C ASP A 145 -29.32 9.05 3.42
N ASN A 146 -28.48 9.54 4.33
CA ASN A 146 -27.74 10.80 4.20
C ASN A 146 -26.33 10.63 3.60
N GLY A 147 -25.95 9.41 3.18
CA GLY A 147 -24.63 9.11 2.61
C GLY A 147 -23.84 8.09 3.44
N ILE A 148 -22.56 7.92 3.09
CA ILE A 148 -21.69 6.92 3.72
C ILE A 148 -21.00 7.54 4.93
N VAL A 149 -21.14 6.90 6.09
CA VAL A 149 -20.53 7.30 7.36
C VAL A 149 -19.50 6.27 7.77
N VAL A 150 -18.25 6.69 7.99
CA VAL A 150 -17.17 5.81 8.44
C VAL A 150 -17.30 5.57 9.95
N ASP A 151 -17.20 4.31 10.35
CA ASP A 151 -17.15 3.91 11.76
C ASP A 151 -15.73 4.08 12.30
N LEU A 152 -15.54 5.14 13.10
CA LEU A 152 -14.25 5.52 13.67
C LEU A 152 -13.64 4.42 14.56
N SER A 153 -14.46 3.56 15.18
CA SER A 153 -13.98 2.48 16.05
C SER A 153 -13.27 1.37 15.28
N THR A 154 -13.54 1.25 13.98
CA THR A 154 -12.98 0.23 13.10
C THR A 154 -11.76 0.71 12.32
N LEU A 155 -11.35 1.96 12.55
CA LEU A 155 -10.30 2.60 11.78
C LEU A 155 -8.93 2.00 12.13
N LYS A 156 -8.21 1.56 11.10
CA LYS A 156 -6.92 0.90 11.23
C LYS A 156 -5.94 1.44 10.21
N ILE A 157 -4.77 1.88 10.68
CA ILE A 157 -3.66 2.25 9.80
C ILE A 157 -3.05 0.98 9.20
N ILE A 158 -2.95 0.98 7.88
CA ILE A 158 -2.26 -0.06 7.10
C ILE A 158 -0.80 0.33 6.96
N SER A 159 -0.52 1.57 6.58
CA SER A 159 0.85 2.07 6.43
C SER A 159 0.94 3.59 6.55
N ILE A 160 2.11 4.05 6.95
CA ILE A 160 2.51 5.45 6.96
C ILE A 160 3.84 5.51 6.22
N LEU A 161 3.91 6.27 5.12
CA LEU A 161 5.10 6.42 4.30
C LEU A 161 5.56 7.87 4.34
N LYS A 162 6.83 8.09 4.66
CA LYS A 162 7.45 9.42 4.57
C LYS A 162 7.93 9.67 3.15
N PHE A 163 7.65 10.85 2.62
CA PHE A 163 8.31 11.34 1.41
C PHE A 163 9.74 11.75 1.76
N PHE A 164 10.71 11.01 1.25
CA PHE A 164 12.10 11.43 1.30
C PHE A 164 12.39 12.25 0.04
N ASN A 165 12.46 13.57 0.19
CA ASN A 165 13.23 14.36 -0.78
C ASN A 165 14.70 14.03 -0.54
N GLN A 166 15.33 13.27 -1.44
CA GLN A 166 16.78 13.16 -1.46
C GLN A 166 17.35 14.48 -1.98
N THR A 167 17.49 15.45 -1.08
CA THR A 167 18.50 16.50 -1.21
C THR A 167 19.54 16.23 -0.13
N SER A 168 20.41 15.27 -0.41
CA SER A 168 21.68 15.12 0.29
C SER A 168 22.78 15.06 -0.76
N THR A 169 23.24 16.23 -1.17
CA THR A 169 24.64 16.40 -1.47
C THR A 169 25.08 17.69 -0.79
N ASP A 170 25.63 17.52 0.41
CA ASP A 170 26.59 18.44 0.99
C ASP A 170 27.74 18.61 0.00
N TYR A 171 27.66 19.63 -0.85
CA TYR A 171 28.85 20.18 -1.48
C TYR A 171 29.25 21.40 -0.66
N SER A 172 30.26 21.21 0.18
CA SER A 172 30.97 22.27 0.89
C SER A 172 31.54 23.24 -0.14
N GLY A 173 30.77 24.28 -0.45
CA GLY A 173 31.18 25.44 -1.22
C GLY A 173 31.14 26.65 -0.30
N SER A 174 32.28 27.01 0.25
CA SER A 174 32.49 28.31 0.91
C SER A 174 32.00 29.42 -0.02
N THR A 175 30.92 30.12 0.32
CA THR A 175 30.67 31.46 -0.20
C THR A 175 30.00 32.33 0.85
N SER A 176 30.69 33.44 1.11
CA SER A 176 30.41 34.52 2.04
C SER A 176 29.13 35.31 1.71
N SER A 177 28.57 35.97 2.75
CA SER A 177 27.69 37.15 2.67
C SER A 177 26.23 36.85 2.27
N ASN A 178 25.18 37.33 2.92
CA ASN A 178 24.96 38.53 3.72
C ASN A 178 23.74 38.29 4.63
N GLY A 179 23.83 38.65 5.91
CA GLY A 179 22.70 38.56 6.84
C GLY A 179 21.62 39.60 6.55
N ILE A 180 20.38 39.27 6.87
CA ILE A 180 19.32 40.25 7.13
C ILE A 180 18.71 39.91 8.49
N THR A 181 19.05 40.74 9.47
CA THR A 181 18.36 40.85 10.76
C THR A 181 17.13 41.74 10.56
N ILE A 182 15.96 41.30 10.99
CA ILE A 182 14.78 42.15 11.12
C ILE A 182 14.60 42.44 12.60
N GLY A 183 14.65 43.72 12.95
CA GLY A 183 14.30 44.24 14.29
C GLY A 183 12.81 44.50 14.44
#